data_AF-A0A7X5E2I4-F1
#
_entry.id   AF-A0A7X5E2I4-F1
#
_cell.length_a   1.000
_cell.length_b   1.000
_cell.length_c   1.000
_cell.angle_alpha   90.00
_cell.angle_beta   90.00
_cell.angle_gamma   90.00
#
_symmetry.space_group_name_H-M   'P 1'
#
loop_
_entity.id
_entity.type
_entity.pdbx_description
1 polymer ?
#
loop_
_entity_poly.entity_id
_entity_poly.type
_entity_poly.pdbx_seq_one_letter_code
_entity_poly.pdbx_strand_id
1 'polypeptide(L)'
;MPALLPRYVHSPDARRPASYFRILFKNHTGLSPLEYLNRVRILRALELLQTTREPIAEIAEEVGIHDPNDFARIFKKLIGYPPSYFKSI
;
A
#
# COMPACT_ATOMS: atom_id res chain seq x y z
N MET A 1 16.43 -16.57 -13.52
CA MET A 1 17.61 -16.69 -12.63
C MET A 1 17.30 -16.04 -11.29
N PRO A 2 16.81 -16.76 -10.27
CA PRO A 2 16.45 -16.13 -9.01
C PRO A 2 17.72 -15.76 -8.23
N ALA A 3 17.72 -14.55 -7.68
CA ALA A 3 18.79 -14.03 -6.83
C ALA A 3 19.03 -14.98 -5.65
N LEU A 4 20.23 -15.56 -5.60
CA LEU A 4 20.72 -16.31 -4.45
C LEU A 4 20.74 -15.37 -3.24
N LEU A 5 19.77 -15.50 -2.35
CA LEU A 5 19.84 -14.85 -1.05
C LEU A 5 21.02 -15.46 -0.27
N PRO A 6 21.91 -14.66 0.33
CA PRO A 6 23.07 -15.18 1.05
C PRO A 6 22.63 -16.12 2.17
N ARG A 7 23.43 -17.17 2.38
CA ARG A 7 23.25 -18.31 3.29
C ARG A 7 22.96 -17.91 4.75
N TYR A 8 21.77 -17.42 5.03
CA TYR A 8 21.25 -17.14 6.38
C TYR A 8 20.31 -18.24 6.89
N VAL A 9 20.35 -19.42 6.27
CA VAL A 9 19.27 -20.42 6.38
C VAL A 9 19.51 -21.47 7.49
N HIS A 10 20.57 -21.37 8.31
CA HIS A 10 20.92 -22.44 9.27
C HIS A 10 21.27 -22.03 10.72
N SER A 11 20.76 -20.90 11.25
CA SER A 11 20.81 -20.65 12.71
C SER A 11 19.42 -20.37 13.27
N PRO A 12 18.89 -21.23 14.18
CA PRO A 12 17.54 -21.10 14.73
C PRO A 12 17.32 -19.81 15.55
N ASP A 13 18.40 -19.16 16.00
CA ASP A 13 18.34 -17.97 16.86
C ASP A 13 18.71 -16.64 16.18
N ALA A 14 18.87 -16.62 14.85
CA ALA A 14 19.26 -15.40 14.15
C ALA A 14 18.10 -14.39 14.04
N ARG A 15 18.13 -13.32 14.85
CA ARG A 15 17.22 -12.17 14.71
C ARG A 15 17.37 -11.59 13.29
N ARG A 16 16.39 -11.84 12.43
CA ARG A 16 16.42 -11.39 11.04
C ARG A 16 16.31 -9.85 11.00
N PRO A 17 17.20 -9.16 10.26
CA PRO A 17 17.09 -7.71 10.11
C PRO A 17 15.81 -7.36 9.35
N ALA A 18 15.18 -6.23 9.67
CA ALA A 18 13.94 -5.79 9.01
C ALA A 18 14.05 -5.66 7.48
N SER A 19 15.28 -5.47 6.96
CA SER A 19 15.59 -5.49 5.53
C SER A 19 15.29 -6.83 4.85
N TYR A 20 15.38 -7.94 5.58
CA TYR A 20 15.09 -9.28 5.06
C TYR A 20 13.64 -9.42 4.62
N PHE A 21 12.70 -8.93 5.44
CA PHE A 21 11.28 -8.90 5.09
C PHE A 21 11.05 -8.08 3.81
N ARG A 22 11.65 -6.88 3.72
CA ARG A 22 11.51 -6.02 2.54
C ARG A 22 11.99 -6.71 1.27
N ILE A 23 13.12 -7.42 1.33
CA ILE A 23 13.69 -8.16 0.19
C ILE A 23 12.79 -9.32 -0.20
N LEU A 24 12.41 -10.18 0.76
CA LEU A 24 11.53 -11.30 0.49
C LEU A 24 10.19 -10.87 -0.07
N PHE A 25 9.58 -9.85 0.53
CA PHE A 25 8.28 -9.33 0.09
C PHE A 25 8.36 -8.82 -1.34
N LYS A 26 9.39 -8.03 -1.68
CA LYS A 26 9.61 -7.55 -3.05
C LYS A 26 9.88 -8.69 -4.03
N ASN A 27 10.63 -9.72 -3.63
CA ASN A 27 10.89 -10.88 -4.48
C ASN A 27 9.61 -11.68 -4.79
N HIS A 28 8.66 -11.75 -3.85
CA HIS A 28 7.40 -12.47 -4.04
C HIS A 28 6.32 -11.64 -4.75
N THR A 29 6.24 -10.33 -4.47
CA THR A 29 5.15 -9.47 -4.95
C THR A 29 5.55 -8.55 -6.10
N GLY A 30 6.85 -8.38 -6.36
CA GLY A 30 7.40 -7.37 -7.26
C GLY A 30 7.40 -5.94 -6.69
N LEU A 31 6.78 -5.71 -5.51
CA LEU A 31 6.56 -4.39 -4.93
C LEU A 31 7.25 -4.26 -3.57
N SER A 32 7.63 -3.04 -3.19
CA SER A 32 7.95 -2.80 -1.78
C SER A 32 6.69 -2.99 -0.92
N PRO A 33 6.83 -3.33 0.37
CA PRO A 33 5.69 -3.45 1.28
C PRO A 33 4.79 -2.21 1.30
N LEU A 34 5.38 -1.00 1.25
CA LEU A 34 4.64 0.25 1.25
C LEU A 34 3.84 0.46 -0.05
N GLU A 35 4.43 0.15 -1.22
CA GLU A 35 3.71 0.23 -2.49
C GLU A 35 2.52 -0.74 -2.54
N TYR A 36 2.71 -1.95 -2.05
CA TYR A 36 1.64 -2.94 -1.96
C TYR A 36 0.54 -2.47 -1.00
N LEU A 37 0.92 -2.00 0.21
CA LEU A 37 -0.04 -1.49 1.20
C LEU A 37 -0.85 -0.32 0.62
N ASN A 38 -0.20 0.62 -0.05
CA ASN A 38 -0.89 1.74 -0.69
C ASN A 38 -1.87 1.28 -1.76
N ARG A 39 -1.55 0.25 -2.55
CA ARG A 39 -2.51 -0.33 -3.52
C ARG A 39 -3.75 -0.88 -2.83
N VAL A 40 -3.57 -1.66 -1.76
CA VAL A 40 -4.70 -2.22 -0.99
C VAL A 40 -5.56 -1.10 -0.40
N ARG A 41 -4.94 -0.08 0.21
CA ARG A 41 -5.63 1.09 0.78
C ARG A 41 -6.43 1.87 -0.26
N ILE A 42 -5.85 2.12 -1.43
CA ILE A 42 -6.53 2.87 -2.50
C ILE A 42 -7.68 2.05 -3.11
N LEU A 43 -7.56 0.73 -3.23
CA LEU A 43 -8.68 -0.12 -3.66
C LEU A 43 -9.86 -0.04 -2.68
N ARG A 44 -9.59 -0.08 -1.37
CA ARG A 44 -10.63 0.12 -0.35
C ARG A 44 -11.22 1.53 -0.39
N ALA A 45 -10.40 2.56 -0.58
CA ALA A 45 -10.88 3.93 -0.71
C ALA A 45 -11.79 4.11 -1.93
N LEU A 46 -11.47 3.47 -3.05
CA LEU A 46 -12.31 3.50 -4.25
C LEU A 46 -13.69 2.90 -3.99
N GLU A 47 -13.75 1.77 -3.28
CA GLU A 47 -15.01 1.14 -2.86
C GLU A 47 -15.82 2.09 -1.96
N LEU A 48 -15.20 2.68 -0.94
CA LEU A 48 -15.87 3.60 -0.01
C LEU A 48 -16.42 4.84 -0.74
N LEU A 49 -15.64 5.43 -1.65
CA LEU A 49 -16.07 6.59 -2.44
C LEU A 49 -17.33 6.33 -3.28
N GLN A 50 -17.56 5.07 -3.68
CA GLN A 50 -18.69 4.66 -4.50
C GLN A 50 -19.89 4.13 -3.70
N THR A 51 -19.66 3.71 -2.46
CA THR A 51 -20.66 2.99 -1.64
C THR A 51 -21.14 3.79 -0.43
N THR A 52 -20.41 4.84 -0.03
CA THR A 52 -20.77 5.68 1.11
C THR A 52 -20.84 7.17 0.71
N ARG A 53 -21.35 8.00 1.63
CA ARG A 53 -21.39 9.47 1.46
C ARG A 53 -20.29 10.18 2.25
N GLU A 54 -19.41 9.44 2.90
CA GLU A 54 -18.40 9.96 3.83
C GLU A 54 -17.43 10.94 3.16
N PRO A 55 -17.09 12.08 3.80
CA PRO A 55 -16.13 13.03 3.24
C PRO A 55 -14.82 12.36 2.84
N ILE A 56 -14.16 12.86 1.78
CA ILE A 56 -12.91 12.28 1.27
C ILE A 56 -11.83 12.22 2.36
N ALA A 57 -11.81 13.20 3.26
CA ALA A 57 -10.89 13.24 4.39
C ALA A 57 -11.12 12.07 5.38
N GLU A 58 -12.37 11.76 5.70
CA GLU A 58 -12.72 10.62 6.58
C GLU A 58 -12.34 9.30 5.93
N ILE A 59 -12.57 9.15 4.62
CA ILE A 59 -12.15 7.96 3.88
C ILE A 59 -10.62 7.81 3.89
N ALA A 60 -9.87 8.92 3.77
CA ALA A 60 -8.41 8.91 3.82
C ALA A 60 -7.90 8.44 5.20
N GLU A 61 -8.52 8.93 6.28
CA GLU A 61 -8.29 8.49 7.65
C GLU A 61 -8.60 6.99 7.84
N GLU A 62 -9.76 6.52 7.36
CA GLU A 62 -10.20 5.12 7.47
C GLU A 62 -9.20 4.16 6.79
N VAL A 63 -8.69 4.51 5.61
CA VAL A 63 -7.69 3.68 4.91
C VAL A 63 -6.27 3.89 5.43
N GLY A 64 -6.06 4.74 6.44
CA GLY A 64 -4.79 4.95 7.11
C GLY A 64 -3.78 5.78 6.32
N ILE A 65 -4.27 6.76 5.54
CA ILE A 65 -3.47 7.80 4.88
C ILE A 65 -3.93 9.17 5.39
N HIS A 66 -3.39 9.55 6.54
CA HIS A 66 -3.86 10.70 7.33
C HIS A 66 -3.64 12.07 6.67
N ASP A 67 -2.59 12.23 5.84
CA ASP A 67 -2.39 13.48 5.11
C ASP A 67 -3.26 13.49 3.83
N PRO A 68 -4.23 14.42 3.69
CA PRO A 68 -5.13 14.43 2.55
C PRO A 68 -4.44 14.70 1.21
N ASN A 69 -3.33 15.44 1.21
CA ASN A 69 -2.56 15.72 -0.01
C ASN A 69 -1.82 14.47 -0.49
N ASP A 70 -1.23 13.72 0.44
CA ASP A 70 -0.62 12.43 0.18
C ASP A 70 -1.64 11.41 -0.29
N PHE A 71 -2.80 11.32 0.36
CA PHE A 71 -3.90 10.48 -0.11
C PHE A 71 -4.28 10.81 -1.54
N ALA A 72 -4.58 12.08 -1.85
CA ALA A 72 -4.97 12.50 -3.19
C ALA A 72 -3.87 12.21 -4.23
N ARG A 73 -2.60 12.44 -3.88
CA ARG A 73 -1.44 12.16 -4.74
C ARG A 73 -1.27 10.66 -5.01
N ILE A 74 -1.34 9.82 -3.97
CA ILE A 74 -1.21 8.36 -4.08
C ILE A 74 -2.40 7.78 -4.86
N PHE A 75 -3.62 8.21 -4.54
CA PHE A 75 -4.84 7.81 -5.23
C PHE A 75 -4.74 8.12 -6.73
N LYS A 76 -4.44 9.38 -7.08
CA LYS A 76 -4.30 9.79 -8.49
C LYS A 76 -3.17 9.03 -9.19
N LYS A 77 -2.05 8.78 -8.52
CA LYS A 77 -0.94 8.01 -9.08
C LYS A 77 -1.34 6.56 -9.42
N LEU A 78 -2.20 5.93 -8.61
CA LEU A 78 -2.60 4.53 -8.79
C LEU A 78 -3.84 4.36 -9.68
N ILE A 79 -4.78 5.29 -9.65
CA ILE A 79 -6.07 5.21 -10.35
C ILE A 79 -6.10 6.06 -11.63
N GLY A 80 -5.27 7.09 -11.73
CA GLY A 80 -5.21 8.03 -12.86
C GLY A 80 -6.06 9.30 -12.68
N TYR A 81 -7.05 9.28 -11.78
CA TYR A 81 -7.97 10.39 -11.52
C TYR A 81 -7.99 10.75 -10.02
N PRO A 82 -8.32 12.01 -9.65
CA PRO A 82 -8.47 12.38 -8.25
C PRO A 82 -9.65 11.64 -7.59
N PRO A 83 -9.63 11.45 -6.25
CA PRO A 83 -10.69 10.74 -5.53
C PRO A 83 -12.07 11.37 -5.71
N SER A 84 -12.15 12.70 -5.87
CA SER A 84 -13.40 13.43 -6.12
C SER A 84 -14.12 13.02 -7.41
N TYR A 85 -13.41 12.42 -8.37
CA TYR A 85 -14.01 11.93 -9.62
C TYR A 85 -14.92 10.71 -9.39
N PHE A 86 -14.63 9.90 -8.37
CA PHE A 86 -15.36 8.66 -8.09
C PHE A 86 -16.44 8.82 -7.03
N LYS A 87 -16.50 9.98 -6.38
CA LYS A 87 -17.49 10.25 -5.36
C LYS A 87 -18.87 10.40 -6.00
N SER A 88 -19.78 9.48 -5.69
CA SER A 88 -21.18 9.63 -6.09
C SER A 88 -21.83 10.77 -5.32
N ILE A 89 -22.63 11.57 -6.02
CA ILE A 89 -23.46 12.65 -5.45
C ILE A 89 -24.58 12.05 -4.58
#